data_AF-A0A6A4VQC3-F1
#
_entry.id   AF-A0A6A4VQC3-F1
#
_cell.length_a   1.000
_cell.length_b   1.000
_cell.length_c   1.000
_cell.angle_alpha   90.00
_cell.angle_beta   90.00
_cell.angle_gamma   90.00
#
_symmetry.space_group_name_H-M   'P 1'
#
loop_
_entity.id
_entity.type
_entity.pdbx_description
1 polymer ?
#
loop_
_entity_poly.entity_id
_entity_poly.type
_entity_poly.pdbx_seq_one_letter_code
_entity_poly.pdbx_strand_id
1 'polypeptide(L)'
;MGNAFAMLFKGLFGKKEMRILMVGLDAAGKTTILYKLKLGEIVTTIPTIGESFRMGLIFVVDSNDRERVGEAREELMRMLAEDELREAVLLIFANKQDLPNAMNAAEITDKLGLHSLRNRNWYIQATCATSGDGLYEGLDWLSNQLKSAAR
;
A
#
# COMPACT_ATOMS: atom_id res chain seq x y z
N MET A 1 -17.57 6.06 14.71
CA MET A 1 -17.19 5.50 13.39
C MET A 1 -15.86 4.73 13.36
N GLY A 2 -15.10 4.60 14.46
CA GLY A 2 -13.83 3.86 14.46
C GLY A 2 -13.91 2.33 14.37
N ASN A 3 -15.07 1.73 14.63
CA ASN A 3 -15.23 0.26 14.62
C ASN A 3 -15.62 -0.31 13.24
N ALA A 4 -16.20 0.50 12.35
CA ALA A 4 -16.70 0.03 11.05
C ALA A 4 -15.55 -0.33 10.10
N PHE A 5 -14.53 0.54 9.99
CA PHE A 5 -13.35 0.29 9.15
C PHE A 5 -12.51 -0.89 9.66
N ALA A 6 -12.35 -1.04 10.97
CA ALA A 6 -11.64 -2.17 11.55
C ALA A 6 -12.37 -3.51 11.29
N MET A 7 -13.71 -3.53 11.35
CA MET A 7 -14.50 -4.71 11.01
C MET A 7 -14.43 -5.04 9.51
N LEU A 8 -14.51 -4.03 8.64
CA LEU A 8 -14.33 -4.18 7.20
C LEU A 8 -12.93 -4.74 6.89
N PHE A 9 -11.89 -4.20 7.51
CA PHE A 9 -10.52 -4.70 7.34
C PHE A 9 -10.37 -6.16 7.77
N LYS A 10 -10.91 -6.54 8.94
CA LYS A 10 -10.92 -7.94 9.39
C LYS A 10 -11.64 -8.86 8.41
N GLY A 11 -12.74 -8.39 7.80
CA GLY A 11 -13.46 -9.13 6.75
C GLY A 11 -12.64 -9.29 5.46
N LEU A 12 -11.90 -8.24 5.06
CA LEU A 12 -11.05 -8.27 3.89
C LEU A 12 -9.90 -9.25 4.06
N PHE A 13 -9.16 -9.22 5.17
CA PHE A 13 -7.93 -10.00 5.32
C PHE A 13 -8.15 -11.41 5.90
N GLY A 14 -9.36 -11.74 6.38
CA GLY A 14 -9.76 -13.11 6.73
C GLY A 14 -8.90 -13.74 7.85
N LYS A 15 -8.96 -15.08 7.99
CA LYS A 15 -8.19 -15.84 9.00
C LYS A 15 -6.79 -16.25 8.55
N LYS A 16 -6.40 -15.96 7.30
CA LYS A 16 -5.10 -16.35 6.75
C LYS A 16 -4.10 -15.25 7.06
N GLU A 17 -2.97 -15.60 7.67
CA GLU A 17 -1.92 -14.62 7.95
C GLU A 17 -1.43 -14.00 6.64
N MET A 18 -1.57 -12.69 6.53
CA MET A 18 -1.06 -11.91 5.40
C MET A 18 0.08 -11.02 5.88
N ARG A 19 1.20 -11.05 5.16
CA ARG A 19 2.34 -10.17 5.41
C ARG A 19 2.19 -8.92 4.56
N ILE A 20 1.96 -7.78 5.20
CA ILE A 20 1.83 -6.49 4.51
C ILE A 20 2.87 -5.53 5.07
N LEU A 21 3.71 -4.99 4.19
CA LEU A 21 4.67 -3.95 4.50
C LEU A 21 4.14 -2.60 3.98
N MET A 22 4.04 -1.60 4.85
CA MET A 22 3.66 -0.23 4.46
C MET A 22 4.87 0.69 4.54
N VAL A 23 5.20 1.35 3.43
CA VAL A 23 6.39 2.20 3.24
C VAL A 23 6.06 3.42 2.40
N GLY A 24 7.02 4.32 2.25
CA GLY A 24 6.87 5.61 1.58
C GLY A 24 7.70 6.68 2.29
N LEU A 25 7.85 7.85 1.69
CA LEU A 25 8.62 8.95 2.28
C LEU A 25 8.01 9.45 3.60
N ASP A 26 8.80 10.18 4.38
CA ASP A 26 8.30 10.88 5.56
C ASP A 26 7.14 11.82 5.19
N ALA A 27 6.24 12.04 6.14
CA ALA A 27 5.02 12.83 5.95
C ALA A 27 4.03 12.36 4.86
N ALA A 28 4.30 11.26 4.14
CA ALA A 28 3.40 10.72 3.11
C ALA A 28 2.03 10.28 3.65
N GLY A 29 1.92 10.04 4.97
CA GLY A 29 0.66 9.74 5.65
C GLY A 29 0.50 8.29 6.11
N LYS A 30 1.57 7.49 6.09
CA LYS A 30 1.61 6.09 6.59
C LYS A 30 1.00 5.96 7.99
N THR A 31 1.45 6.77 8.94
CA THR A 31 0.95 6.76 10.32
C THR A 31 -0.55 7.10 10.36
N THR A 32 -1.00 8.13 9.65
CA THR A 32 -2.41 8.49 9.58
C THR A 32 -3.27 7.34 9.04
N ILE A 33 -2.81 6.64 8.00
CA ILE A 33 -3.49 5.46 7.47
C ILE A 33 -3.56 4.36 8.54
N LEU A 34 -2.46 4.03 9.21
CA LEU A 34 -2.45 3.02 10.28
C LEU A 34 -3.42 3.37 11.42
N TYR A 35 -3.44 4.62 11.87
CA TYR A 35 -4.39 5.09 12.88
C TYR A 35 -5.83 5.02 12.39
N LYS A 36 -6.09 5.29 11.11
CA LYS A 36 -7.42 5.22 10.51
C LYS A 36 -7.93 3.78 10.41
N LEU A 37 -7.04 2.86 10.04
CA LEU A 37 -7.36 1.44 9.97
C LEU A 37 -7.56 0.82 11.36
N LYS A 38 -7.09 1.48 12.43
CA LYS A 38 -7.18 1.01 13.83
C LYS A 38 -6.91 -0.49 13.89
N LEU A 39 -5.80 -0.91 13.30
CA LEU A 39 -5.35 -2.29 13.36
C LEU A 39 -5.05 -2.58 14.82
N GLY A 40 -6.02 -3.16 15.53
CA GLY A 40 -5.92 -3.51 16.95
C GLY A 40 -4.97 -4.68 17.22
N GLU A 41 -4.03 -4.98 16.32
CA GLU A 41 -3.11 -6.11 16.43
C GLU A 41 -1.70 -5.66 16.03
N ILE A 42 -0.83 -5.55 17.03
CA ILE A 42 0.61 -5.61 16.86
C ILE A 42 0.91 -7.08 16.53
N VAL A 43 1.30 -7.39 15.29
CA VAL A 43 1.65 -8.76 14.90
C VAL A 43 3.09 -9.03 15.34
N THR A 44 3.24 -9.97 16.27
CA THR A 44 4.52 -10.52 16.72
C THR A 44 5.16 -11.35 15.62
N THR A 45 6.49 -11.27 15.50
CA THR A 45 7.26 -12.06 14.52
C THR A 45 7.26 -13.55 14.89
N ILE A 46 7.12 -14.41 13.88
CA ILE A 46 7.29 -15.86 13.98
C ILE A 46 8.36 -16.25 12.95
N PRO A 47 9.39 -17.04 13.30
CA PRO A 47 10.41 -17.48 12.35
C PRO A 47 9.79 -18.49 11.37
N THR A 48 9.97 -18.28 10.05
CA THR A 48 9.45 -19.21 9.03
C THR A 48 10.50 -20.17 8.53
N ILE A 49 10.24 -21.48 8.69
CA ILE A 49 10.80 -22.56 7.87
C ILE A 49 9.70 -22.97 6.88
N GLY A 50 9.96 -22.87 5.57
CA GLY A 50 9.35 -23.78 4.58
C GLY A 50 8.16 -23.34 3.72
N GLU A 51 7.55 -22.16 3.87
CA GLU A 51 6.44 -21.73 2.97
C GLU A 51 6.73 -20.38 2.29
N SER A 52 6.64 -20.33 0.96
CA SER A 52 6.74 -19.10 0.16
C SER A 52 5.47 -18.24 0.31
N PHE A 53 5.39 -17.46 1.39
CA PHE A 53 4.31 -16.48 1.57
C PHE A 53 4.52 -15.27 0.64
N ARG A 54 3.58 -14.98 -0.25
CA ARG A 54 3.58 -13.72 -1.02
C ARG A 54 3.27 -12.54 -0.12
N MET A 55 4.14 -11.53 -0.13
CA MET A 55 4.00 -10.31 0.64
C MET A 55 3.21 -9.25 -0.13
N GLY A 56 2.38 -8.47 0.56
CA GLY A 56 1.81 -7.24 0.04
C GLY A 56 2.70 -6.06 0.39
N LEU A 57 2.97 -5.18 -0.58
CA LEU A 57 3.68 -3.92 -0.38
C LEU A 57 2.69 -2.77 -0.60
N ILE A 58 2.47 -1.95 0.42
CA ILE A 58 1.72 -0.70 0.33
C ILE A 58 2.73 0.45 0.29
N PHE A 59 2.83 1.12 -0.86
CA PHE A 59 3.68 2.30 -1.03
C PHE A 59 2.82 3.57 -0.98
N VAL A 60 3.04 4.41 0.02
CA VAL A 60 2.26 5.64 0.24
C VAL A 60 3.03 6.84 -0.33
N VAL A 61 2.36 7.59 -1.19
CA VAL A 61 2.89 8.79 -1.84
C VAL A 61 2.10 10.00 -1.39
N ASP A 62 2.82 11.06 -1.01
CA ASP A 62 2.24 12.37 -0.83
C ASP A 62 1.92 12.98 -2.21
N SER A 63 0.64 13.06 -2.56
CA SER A 63 0.23 13.59 -3.86
C SER A 63 0.45 15.10 -3.97
N ASN A 64 0.58 15.81 -2.84
CA ASN A 64 0.83 17.25 -2.83
C ASN A 64 2.32 17.59 -2.89
N ASP A 65 3.20 16.59 -2.68
CA ASP A 65 4.65 16.78 -2.70
C ASP A 65 5.24 16.45 -4.08
N ARG A 66 5.12 17.43 -4.98
CA ARG A 66 5.57 17.31 -6.36
C ARG A 66 7.10 17.28 -6.50
N GLU A 67 7.83 17.82 -5.52
CA GLU A 67 9.30 17.92 -5.52
C GLU A 67 9.93 16.58 -5.14
N ARG A 68 9.43 15.92 -4.10
CA ARG A 68 10.02 14.67 -3.57
C ARG A 68 9.51 13.39 -4.25
N VAL A 69 8.62 13.50 -5.24
CA VAL A 69 8.13 12.33 -5.99
C VAL A 69 9.24 11.60 -6.75
N GLY A 70 10.31 12.30 -7.15
CA GLY A 70 11.51 11.69 -7.73
C GLY A 70 12.24 10.80 -6.72
N GLU A 71 12.43 11.29 -5.49
CA GLU A 71 13.01 10.52 -4.39
C GLU A 71 12.13 9.30 -4.05
N ALA A 72 10.81 9.48 -4.05
CA ALA A 72 9.87 8.39 -3.82
C ALA A 72 9.99 7.29 -4.89
N ARG A 73 10.21 7.66 -6.15
CA ARG A 73 10.47 6.71 -7.23
C ARG A 73 11.76 5.94 -6.98
N GLU A 74 12.85 6.62 -6.65
CA GLU A 74 14.15 5.97 -6.41
C GLU A 74 14.06 4.97 -5.26
N GLU A 75 13.41 5.34 -4.17
CA GLU A 75 13.22 4.46 -3.02
C GLU A 75 12.31 3.27 -3.37
N LEU A 76 11.20 3.50 -4.09
CA LEU A 76 10.35 2.41 -4.57
C LEU A 76 11.15 1.42 -5.44
N MET A 77 11.93 1.92 -6.40
CA MET A 77 12.71 1.06 -7.29
C MET A 77 13.81 0.29 -6.55
N ARG A 78 14.48 0.92 -5.58
CA ARG A 78 15.44 0.26 -4.69
C ARG A 78 14.77 -0.87 -3.91
N MET A 79 13.64 -0.61 -3.29
CA MET A 79 12.88 -1.61 -2.53
C MET A 79 12.43 -2.79 -3.40
N LEU A 80 11.95 -2.52 -4.62
CA LEU A 80 11.49 -3.57 -5.54
C LEU A 80 12.64 -4.44 -6.09
N ALA A 81 13.89 -4.00 -5.93
CA ALA A 81 15.09 -4.75 -6.29
C ALA A 81 15.52 -5.76 -5.21
N GLU A 82 15.04 -5.62 -3.97
CA GLU A 82 15.31 -6.58 -2.90
C GLU A 82 14.62 -7.93 -3.18
N ASP A 83 15.32 -9.03 -2.93
CA ASP A 83 14.86 -10.38 -3.27
C ASP A 83 13.56 -10.74 -2.53
N GLU A 84 13.41 -10.30 -1.27
CA GLU A 84 12.20 -10.51 -0.47
C GLU A 84 10.97 -9.79 -1.03
N LEU A 85 11.18 -8.71 -1.80
CA LEU A 85 10.13 -7.86 -2.37
C LEU A 85 9.88 -8.12 -3.85
N ARG A 86 10.70 -8.96 -4.49
CA ARG A 86 10.65 -9.22 -5.94
C ARG A 86 9.28 -9.70 -6.44
N GLU A 87 8.58 -10.49 -5.65
CA GLU A 87 7.26 -11.05 -6.00
C GLU A 87 6.09 -10.39 -5.26
N ALA A 88 6.35 -9.31 -4.50
CA ALA A 88 5.32 -8.65 -3.72
C ALA A 88 4.23 -8.01 -4.60
N VAL A 89 2.97 -8.12 -4.18
CA VAL A 89 1.87 -7.38 -4.81
C VAL A 89 1.97 -5.92 -4.36
N LEU A 90 2.02 -4.98 -5.30
CA LEU A 90 2.26 -3.58 -5.01
C LEU A 90 0.96 -2.75 -5.06
N LEU A 91 0.54 -2.21 -3.93
CA LEU A 91 -0.50 -1.20 -3.85
C LEU A 91 0.14 0.18 -3.65
N ILE A 92 -0.17 1.15 -4.50
CA ILE A 92 0.22 2.54 -4.33
C ILE A 92 -0.97 3.32 -3.78
N PHE A 93 -0.78 3.98 -2.63
CA PHE A 93 -1.72 4.99 -2.16
C PHE A 93 -1.24 6.37 -2.58
N ALA A 94 -1.93 6.96 -3.54
CA ALA A 94 -1.83 8.37 -3.89
C ALA A 94 -2.59 9.19 -2.85
N ASN A 95 -1.94 9.48 -1.72
CA ASN A 95 -2.56 10.04 -0.53
C ASN A 95 -2.59 11.58 -0.56
N LYS A 96 -3.43 12.19 0.27
CA LYS A 96 -3.68 13.64 0.37
C LYS A 96 -4.38 14.25 -0.85
N GLN A 97 -5.28 13.48 -1.46
CA GLN A 97 -6.09 13.95 -2.60
C GLN A 97 -7.09 15.06 -2.21
N ASP A 98 -7.26 15.33 -0.91
CA ASP A 98 -8.02 16.45 -0.38
C ASP A 98 -7.30 17.81 -0.53
N LEU A 99 -5.99 17.81 -0.79
CA LEU A 99 -5.21 19.04 -0.89
C LEU A 99 -5.26 19.67 -2.29
N PRO A 100 -5.23 21.01 -2.38
CA PRO A 100 -5.19 21.70 -3.67
C PRO A 100 -3.89 21.37 -4.41
N ASN A 101 -3.97 21.17 -5.72
CA ASN A 101 -2.84 20.81 -6.59
C ASN A 101 -2.26 19.39 -6.38
N ALA A 102 -2.93 18.53 -5.63
CA ALA A 102 -2.58 17.11 -5.52
C ALA A 102 -2.46 16.48 -6.92
N MET A 103 -1.35 15.78 -7.16
CA MET A 103 -1.15 14.96 -8.36
C MET A 103 -2.21 13.87 -8.41
N ASN A 104 -2.87 13.71 -9.56
CA ASN A 104 -3.81 12.61 -9.73
C ASN A 104 -3.07 11.27 -9.92
N ALA A 105 -3.83 10.17 -9.92
CA ALA A 105 -3.26 8.83 -10.04
C ALA A 105 -2.44 8.63 -11.34
N ALA A 106 -2.87 9.20 -12.46
CA ALA A 106 -2.14 9.09 -13.72
C ALA A 106 -0.79 9.81 -13.66
N GLU A 107 -0.77 11.03 -13.12
CA GLU A 107 0.46 11.81 -12.96
C GLU A 107 1.48 11.11 -12.05
N ILE A 108 1.01 10.51 -10.94
CA ILE A 108 1.86 9.72 -10.04
C ILE A 108 2.37 8.45 -10.73
N THR A 109 1.53 7.78 -11.50
CA THR A 109 1.89 6.58 -12.27
C THR A 109 3.06 6.87 -13.22
N ASP A 110 2.99 8.00 -13.93
CA ASP A 110 4.03 8.44 -14.84
C ASP A 110 5.32 8.83 -14.09
N LYS A 111 5.20 9.64 -13.02
CA LYS A 111 6.35 10.11 -12.22
C LYS A 111 7.10 8.99 -11.50
N LEU A 112 6.38 7.97 -11.01
CA LEU A 112 6.98 6.78 -10.41
C LEU A 112 7.49 5.78 -11.47
N GLY A 113 7.12 5.95 -12.74
CA GLY A 113 7.50 5.03 -13.81
C GLY A 113 6.85 3.65 -13.69
N LEU A 114 5.63 3.56 -13.16
CA LEU A 114 4.98 2.26 -12.90
C LEU A 114 4.73 1.44 -14.18
N HIS A 115 4.65 2.10 -15.34
CA HIS A 115 4.53 1.45 -16.65
C HIS A 115 5.68 0.50 -16.98
N SER A 116 6.85 0.65 -16.35
CA SER A 116 7.98 -0.27 -16.53
C SER A 116 7.80 -1.58 -15.76
N LEU A 117 6.90 -1.65 -14.77
CA LEU A 117 6.67 -2.80 -13.90
C LEU A 117 5.75 -3.84 -14.56
N ARG A 118 6.07 -4.25 -15.81
CA ARG A 118 5.21 -5.13 -16.63
C ARG A 118 5.00 -6.54 -16.06
N ASN A 119 5.95 -7.01 -15.27
CA ASN A 119 5.94 -8.37 -14.70
C ASN A 119 5.52 -8.38 -13.22
N ARG A 120 4.83 -7.32 -12.75
CA ARG A 120 4.38 -7.20 -11.36
C ARG A 120 2.93 -6.76 -11.32
N ASN A 121 2.16 -7.37 -10.42
CA ASN A 121 0.81 -6.90 -10.14
C ASN A 121 0.88 -5.63 -9.28
N TRP A 122 0.39 -4.53 -9.85
CA TRP A 122 0.30 -3.28 -9.12
C TRP A 122 -1.04 -2.59 -9.36
N TYR A 123 -1.44 -1.76 -8.40
CA TYR A 123 -2.61 -0.88 -8.50
C TYR A 123 -2.34 0.41 -7.76
N ILE A 124 -2.90 1.51 -8.26
CA ILE A 124 -2.84 2.82 -7.63
C ILE A 124 -4.24 3.26 -7.23
N GLN A 125 -4.37 3.71 -6.00
CA GLN A 125 -5.62 4.17 -5.43
C GLN A 125 -5.44 5.60 -4.90
N ALA A 126 -6.28 6.50 -5.41
CA ALA A 126 -6.44 7.85 -4.87
C ALA A 126 -7.02 7.74 -3.45
N THR A 127 -6.39 8.41 -2.48
CA THR A 127 -6.78 8.33 -1.08
C THR A 127 -6.68 9.64 -0.31
N CYS A 128 -7.50 9.72 0.74
CA CYS A 128 -7.38 10.73 1.78
C CYS A 128 -7.35 10.01 3.14
N ALA A 129 -6.19 9.95 3.77
CA ALA A 129 -6.02 9.24 5.04
C ALA A 129 -6.87 9.83 6.19
N THR A 130 -7.14 11.14 6.17
CA THR A 130 -7.90 11.83 7.22
C THR A 130 -9.40 11.53 7.13
N SER A 131 -9.99 11.57 5.93
CA SER A 131 -11.40 11.19 5.72
C SER A 131 -11.59 9.67 5.69
N GLY A 132 -10.62 8.93 5.16
CA GLY A 132 -10.65 7.49 4.94
C GLY A 132 -11.01 7.09 3.50
N ASP A 133 -11.23 8.08 2.63
CA ASP A 133 -11.65 7.82 1.24
C ASP A 133 -10.59 7.05 0.47
N GLY A 134 -11.03 6.06 -0.32
CA GLY A 134 -10.17 5.21 -1.14
C GLY A 134 -9.38 4.14 -0.36
N LEU A 135 -9.33 4.20 0.97
CA LEU A 135 -8.56 3.22 1.74
C LEU A 135 -9.14 1.81 1.62
N TYR A 136 -10.47 1.68 1.67
CA TYR A 136 -11.15 0.39 1.59
C TYR A 136 -10.95 -0.25 0.22
N GLU A 137 -11.13 0.52 -0.84
CA GLU A 137 -11.04 0.08 -2.24
C GLU A 137 -9.64 -0.45 -2.56
N GLY A 138 -8.59 0.28 -2.14
CA GLY A 138 -7.21 -0.16 -2.33
C GLY A 138 -6.90 -1.45 -1.56
N LEU A 139 -7.41 -1.56 -0.33
CA LEU A 139 -7.19 -2.74 0.51
C LEU A 139 -8.00 -3.96 0.09
N ASP A 140 -9.21 -3.76 -0.43
CA ASP A 140 -10.01 -4.83 -1.03
C ASP A 140 -9.31 -5.40 -2.27
N TRP A 141 -8.82 -4.52 -3.15
CA TRP A 141 -8.01 -4.94 -4.29
C TRP A 141 -6.79 -5.75 -3.84
N LEU A 142 -6.01 -5.24 -2.88
CA LEU A 142 -4.81 -5.92 -2.38
C LEU A 142 -5.15 -7.28 -1.78
N SER A 143 -6.20 -7.36 -0.97
CA SER A 143 -6.67 -8.62 -0.38
C SER A 143 -7.05 -9.64 -1.45
N ASN A 144 -7.79 -9.22 -2.47
CA ASN A 144 -8.20 -10.11 -3.56
C ASN A 144 -7.00 -10.64 -4.35
N GLN A 145 -5.99 -9.80 -4.61
CA GLN A 145 -4.75 -10.24 -5.27
C GLN A 145 -3.94 -11.23 -4.43
N LEU A 146 -3.83 -10.99 -3.12
CA LEU A 146 -3.11 -11.89 -2.21
C LEU A 146 -3.83 -13.23 -2.05
N LYS A 147 -5.18 -13.24 -2.09
CA LYS A 147 -5.99 -14.47 -2.06
C LYS A 147 -5.90 -15.26 -3.37
N SER A 148 -5.93 -14.60 -4.52
CA SER A 148 -5.90 -15.28 -5.82
C SER A 148 -4.58 -15.97 -6.10
N ALA A 149 -3.48 -15.43 -5.56
CA ALA A 149 -2.16 -16.03 -5.72
C ALA A 149 -1.87 -17.19 -4.75
N ALA A 150 -2.77 -17.44 -3.79
CA ALA A 150 -2.64 -18.50 -2.80
C ALA A 150 -3.53 -19.73 -3.09
N ARG A 151 -4.09 -19.79 -4.30
CA ARG A 151 -4.75 -20.95 -4.91
C ARG A 151 -3.79 -21.59 -5.91
#